data_AF-A0A495VB32-F1
#
_entry.id   AF-A0A495VB32-F1
#
_cell.length_a   1.000
_cell.length_b   1.000
_cell.length_c   1.000
_cell.angle_alpha   90.00
_cell.angle_beta   90.00
_cell.angle_gamma   90.00
#
_symmetry.space_group_name_H-M   'P 1'
#
loop_
_entity.id
_entity.type
_entity.pdbx_description
1 polymer ?
#
loop_
_entity_poly.entity_id
_entity_poly.type
_entity_poly.pdbx_seq_one_letter_code
_entity_poly.pdbx_strand_id
1 'polypeptide(L)'
;MIIPYGLGSAWQTWRQPVLIAASAAILALLTACTPSVLSRASKPVPEPVDLNRVFGTVASLRQSDPATLRDSAAAADTDDPSQLLGWALVMTMLGEPSDKARAAELFTAYLNHPMQTPGSIALATVMLDQLRTEARLRSRLGVTIRQRDALDARLAAAPKRGPGDADKLGQEDADVLSLQTVIRERDDVAAQLEQLRASERQQQVRDRALHATIRERDALTTQLEELKEIEMEIRDRRRDLNLASPEDNLK
;
A
#
# COMPACT_ATOMS: atom_id res chain seq x y z
N MET A 1 -35.37 43.85 8.03
CA MET A 1 -35.98 42.55 8.44
C MET A 1 -35.23 41.47 7.68
N ILE A 2 -34.29 40.80 8.36
CA ILE A 2 -33.35 39.83 7.79
C ILE A 2 -33.91 38.45 8.07
N ILE A 3 -34.09 37.63 7.02
CA ILE A 3 -34.40 36.21 7.14
C ILE A 3 -33.08 35.45 6.95
N PRO A 4 -32.60 34.67 7.94
CA PRO A 4 -31.36 33.93 7.83
C PRO A 4 -31.58 32.62 7.07
N TYR A 5 -30.77 32.38 6.04
CA TYR A 5 -30.61 31.07 5.43
C TYR A 5 -29.72 30.21 6.32
N GLY A 6 -30.31 29.20 6.96
CA GLY A 6 -29.59 28.20 7.75
C GLY A 6 -28.79 27.25 6.85
N LEU A 7 -27.48 27.20 7.08
CA LEU A 7 -26.61 26.10 6.66
C LEU A 7 -27.05 24.81 7.37
N GLY A 8 -27.37 23.78 6.58
CA GLY A 8 -27.51 22.42 7.10
C GLY A 8 -28.10 21.46 6.08
N SER A 9 -27.23 20.75 5.34
CA SER A 9 -27.49 19.38 4.80
C SER A 9 -26.51 18.92 3.68
N ALA A 10 -25.36 19.56 3.47
CA ALA A 10 -24.42 19.14 2.40
C ALA A 10 -23.64 17.82 2.67
N TRP A 11 -23.74 17.24 3.87
CA TRP A 11 -23.00 16.02 4.25
C TRP A 11 -23.77 14.71 4.01
N GLN A 12 -25.06 14.74 3.64
CA GLN A 12 -25.87 13.53 3.47
C GLN A 12 -26.08 13.08 2.01
N THR A 13 -25.85 13.94 1.03
CA THR A 13 -26.10 13.65 -0.40
C THR A 13 -25.06 12.71 -1.04
N TRP A 14 -23.87 12.55 -0.46
CA TRP A 14 -22.81 11.70 -1.01
C TRP A 14 -22.93 10.21 -0.63
N ARG A 15 -23.79 9.85 0.33
CA ARG A 15 -23.97 8.45 0.75
C ARG A 15 -24.91 7.65 -0.14
N GLN A 16 -25.88 8.31 -0.78
CA GLN A 16 -26.85 7.64 -1.65
C GLN A 16 -26.27 7.09 -2.97
N PRO A 17 -25.41 7.80 -3.72
CA PRO A 17 -24.85 7.24 -4.96
C PRO A 17 -23.88 6.07 -4.71
N VAL A 18 -23.17 6.08 -3.57
CA VAL A 18 -22.23 5.01 -3.18
C VAL A 18 -22.98 3.71 -2.85
N LEU A 19 -24.12 3.80 -2.17
CA LEU A 19 -24.93 2.62 -1.85
C LEU A 19 -25.59 2.01 -3.09
N ILE A 20 -25.99 2.83 -4.07
CA ILE A 20 -26.55 2.36 -5.35
C ILE A 20 -25.47 1.71 -6.22
N ALA A 21 -24.24 2.25 -6.22
CA ALA A 21 -23.10 1.63 -6.91
C ALA A 21 -22.70 0.29 -6.29
N ALA A 22 -22.73 0.18 -4.96
CA ALA A 22 -22.42 -1.05 -4.24
C ALA A 22 -23.47 -2.17 -4.50
N SER A 23 -24.76 -1.83 -4.54
CA SER A 23 -25.81 -2.81 -4.84
C SER A 23 -25.83 -3.25 -6.30
N ALA A 24 -25.51 -2.36 -7.25
CA ALA A 24 -25.34 -2.71 -8.66
C ALA A 24 -24.13 -3.65 -8.88
N ALA A 25 -23.03 -3.46 -8.13
CA ALA A 25 -21.86 -4.34 -8.19
C ALA A 25 -22.16 -5.74 -7.65
N ILE A 26 -22.95 -5.85 -6.58
CA ILE A 26 -23.37 -7.14 -6.01
C ILE A 26 -24.30 -7.88 -6.98
N LEU A 27 -25.21 -7.18 -7.66
CA LEU A 27 -26.11 -7.79 -8.65
C LEU A 27 -25.35 -8.29 -9.88
N ALA A 28 -24.31 -7.57 -10.33
CA ALA A 28 -23.42 -8.00 -11.42
C ALA A 28 -22.52 -9.18 -11.03
N LEU A 29 -22.09 -9.26 -9.77
CA LEU A 29 -21.35 -10.41 -9.22
C LEU A 29 -22.21 -11.69 -9.15
N LEU A 30 -23.51 -11.55 -8.90
CA LEU A 30 -24.45 -12.68 -8.84
C LEU A 30 -24.84 -13.21 -10.23
N THR A 31 -24.93 -12.35 -11.25
CA THR A 31 -25.24 -12.78 -12.63
C THR A 31 -24.03 -13.36 -13.38
N ALA A 32 -22.80 -13.06 -12.95
CA ALA A 32 -21.60 -13.69 -13.49
C ALA A 32 -21.36 -15.14 -13.00
N CYS A 33 -22.20 -15.66 -12.09
CA CYS A 33 -22.09 -17.01 -11.52
C CYS A 33 -22.86 -18.11 -12.28
N THR A 34 -23.37 -17.86 -13.50
CA THR A 34 -23.92 -18.95 -14.34
C THR A 34 -22.84 -19.54 -15.24
N PRO A 35 -22.41 -20.81 -15.04
CA PRO A 35 -21.38 -21.42 -15.88
C PRO A 35 -21.99 -21.84 -17.21
N SER A 36 -21.72 -21.07 -18.27
CA SER A 36 -21.88 -21.57 -19.63
C SER A 36 -20.76 -22.55 -19.94
N VAL A 37 -21.08 -23.83 -19.82
CA VAL A 37 -20.26 -24.97 -20.24
C VAL A 37 -19.92 -24.81 -21.72
N LEU A 38 -18.63 -24.80 -22.07
CA LEU A 38 -18.08 -25.35 -23.32
C LEU A 38 -16.56 -25.52 -23.20
N SER A 39 -16.15 -26.79 -23.33
CA SER A 39 -14.84 -27.39 -23.12
C SER A 39 -13.65 -26.69 -23.77
N ARG A 40 -12.55 -26.50 -23.02
CA ARG A 40 -11.19 -26.40 -23.58
C ARG A 40 -10.12 -26.75 -22.54
N ALA A 41 -9.31 -27.76 -22.87
CA ALA A 41 -8.04 -28.22 -22.28
C ALA A 41 -7.73 -27.82 -20.82
N SER A 42 -7.62 -28.82 -19.95
CA SER A 42 -7.19 -28.71 -18.55
C SER A 42 -5.83 -28.01 -18.42
N LYS A 43 -5.86 -26.69 -18.20
CA LYS A 43 -4.73 -25.95 -17.63
C LYS A 43 -4.72 -26.18 -16.11
N PRO A 44 -3.54 -26.20 -15.47
CA PRO A 44 -3.45 -26.37 -14.04
C PRO A 44 -4.31 -25.32 -13.34
N VAL A 45 -5.09 -25.77 -12.35
CA VAL A 45 -5.84 -24.89 -11.47
C VAL A 45 -4.85 -23.92 -10.84
N PRO A 46 -5.05 -22.60 -10.92
CA PRO A 46 -4.13 -21.66 -10.30
C PRO A 46 -4.11 -21.91 -8.80
N GLU A 47 -2.94 -22.28 -8.27
CA GLU A 47 -2.78 -22.47 -6.84
C GLU A 47 -3.10 -21.15 -6.12
N PRO A 48 -3.90 -21.20 -5.03
CA PRO A 48 -4.08 -20.02 -4.20
C PRO A 48 -2.71 -19.58 -3.70
N VAL A 49 -2.47 -18.27 -3.69
CA VAL A 49 -1.22 -17.73 -3.18
C VAL A 49 -1.11 -18.11 -1.71
N ASP A 50 -0.12 -18.96 -1.41
CA ASP A 50 0.17 -19.37 -0.06
C ASP A 50 0.83 -18.20 0.68
N LEU A 51 0.01 -17.50 1.46
CA LEU A 51 0.46 -16.42 2.30
C LEU A 51 1.56 -16.88 3.27
N ASN A 52 1.51 -18.12 3.79
CA ASN A 52 2.58 -18.62 4.67
C ASN A 52 3.91 -18.68 3.93
N ARG A 53 3.91 -19.08 2.66
CA ARG A 53 5.12 -19.05 1.81
C ARG A 53 5.61 -17.62 1.56
N VAL A 54 4.71 -16.67 1.31
CA VAL A 54 5.06 -15.24 1.17
C VAL A 54 5.69 -14.72 2.46
N PHE A 55 5.10 -15.02 3.62
CA PHE A 55 5.61 -14.59 4.91
C PHE A 55 6.92 -15.29 5.31
N GLY A 56 7.08 -16.56 4.97
CA GLY A 56 8.36 -17.26 5.10
C GLY A 56 9.47 -16.61 4.26
N THR A 57 9.13 -16.19 3.04
CA THR A 57 10.04 -15.45 2.15
C THR A 57 10.38 -14.06 2.71
N VAL A 58 9.41 -13.37 3.32
CA VAL A 58 9.67 -12.10 4.01
C VAL A 58 10.59 -12.32 5.21
N ALA A 59 10.36 -13.36 6.02
CA ALA A 59 11.17 -13.65 7.19
C ALA A 59 12.62 -13.99 6.81
N SER A 60 12.83 -14.78 5.75
CA SER A 60 14.16 -15.17 5.30
C SER A 60 14.95 -14.00 4.68
N LEU A 61 14.27 -13.12 3.93
CA LEU A 61 14.92 -12.00 3.23
C LEU A 61 15.08 -10.74 4.08
N ARG A 62 14.45 -10.68 5.27
CA ARG A 62 14.46 -9.47 6.13
C ARG A 62 15.86 -9.00 6.53
N GLN A 63 16.83 -9.92 6.63
CA GLN A 63 18.22 -9.63 7.00
C GLN A 63 19.17 -9.65 5.79
N SER A 64 18.64 -9.88 4.59
CA SER A 64 19.42 -9.92 3.36
C SER A 64 19.68 -8.51 2.83
N ASP A 65 20.69 -8.39 1.96
CA ASP A 65 20.99 -7.14 1.26
C ASP A 65 19.79 -6.76 0.35
N PRO A 66 19.38 -5.47 0.30
CA PRO A 66 18.42 -4.96 -0.67
C PRO A 66 18.67 -5.41 -2.13
N ALA A 67 19.94 -5.59 -2.53
CA ALA A 67 20.26 -6.13 -3.86
C ALA A 67 19.72 -7.56 -4.06
N THR A 68 19.83 -8.42 -3.05
CA THR A 68 19.34 -9.81 -3.10
C THR A 68 17.82 -9.85 -3.28
N LEU A 69 17.09 -8.93 -2.65
CA LEU A 69 15.65 -8.79 -2.83
C LEU A 69 15.30 -8.40 -4.28
N ARG A 70 16.03 -7.45 -4.87
CA ARG A 70 15.84 -7.03 -6.27
C ARG A 70 16.13 -8.17 -7.25
N ASP A 71 17.25 -8.85 -7.07
CA ASP A 71 17.66 -9.96 -7.95
C ASP A 71 16.67 -11.12 -7.88
N SER A 72 16.21 -11.46 -6.68
CA SER A 72 15.24 -12.54 -6.48
C SER A 72 13.86 -12.19 -7.04
N ALA A 73 13.42 -10.94 -6.90
CA ALA A 73 12.19 -10.45 -7.51
C ALA A 73 12.30 -10.32 -9.05
N ALA A 74 13.49 -10.08 -9.59
CA ALA A 74 13.74 -10.07 -11.03
C ALA A 74 13.74 -11.48 -11.64
N ALA A 75 14.10 -12.50 -10.85
CA ALA A 75 14.05 -13.90 -11.24
C ALA A 75 12.64 -14.53 -11.13
N ALA A 76 11.63 -13.77 -10.71
CA ALA A 76 10.26 -14.24 -10.62
C ALA A 76 9.73 -14.68 -11.99
N ASP A 77 9.12 -15.87 -12.04
CA ASP A 77 8.48 -16.35 -13.26
C ASP A 77 7.24 -15.48 -13.57
N THR A 78 7.25 -14.83 -14.73
CA THR A 78 6.16 -13.96 -15.17
C THR A 78 4.93 -14.73 -15.68
N ASP A 79 5.09 -16.03 -15.96
CA ASP A 79 3.99 -16.90 -16.38
C ASP A 79 3.28 -17.54 -15.17
N ASP A 80 3.83 -17.39 -13.97
CA ASP A 80 3.26 -17.88 -12.72
C ASP A 80 2.60 -16.74 -11.91
N PRO A 81 1.25 -16.67 -11.86
CA PRO A 81 0.55 -15.61 -11.15
C PRO A 81 0.82 -15.65 -9.63
N SER A 82 1.14 -16.81 -9.06
CA SER A 82 1.44 -16.92 -7.63
C SER A 82 2.77 -16.26 -7.27
N GLN A 83 3.77 -16.39 -8.14
CA GLN A 83 5.07 -15.74 -8.00
C GLN A 83 4.99 -14.24 -8.21
N LEU A 84 4.25 -13.79 -9.23
CA LEU A 84 4.01 -12.36 -9.46
C LEU A 84 3.41 -11.67 -8.23
N LEU A 85 2.34 -12.24 -7.67
CA LEU A 85 1.70 -11.68 -6.47
C LEU A 85 2.58 -11.80 -5.23
N GLY A 86 3.24 -12.95 -5.04
CA GLY A 86 4.12 -13.20 -3.91
C GLY A 86 5.27 -12.20 -3.85
N TRP A 87 5.99 -12.02 -4.97
CA TRP A 87 7.08 -11.05 -5.05
C TRP A 87 6.60 -9.60 -4.96
N ALA A 88 5.43 -9.26 -5.52
CA ALA A 88 4.84 -7.93 -5.36
C ALA A 88 4.60 -7.61 -3.88
N LEU A 89 4.08 -8.57 -3.11
CA LEU A 89 3.85 -8.43 -1.66
C LEU A 89 5.17 -8.33 -0.89
N VAL A 90 6.14 -9.21 -1.17
CA VAL A 90 7.46 -9.18 -0.53
C VAL A 90 8.15 -7.83 -0.76
N MET A 91 8.17 -7.33 -2.00
CA MET A 91 8.76 -6.05 -2.36
C MET A 91 8.03 -4.87 -1.70
N THR A 92 6.71 -4.99 -1.48
CA THR A 92 5.95 -3.96 -0.77
C THR A 92 6.31 -3.92 0.72
N MET A 93 6.61 -5.08 1.32
CA MET A 93 6.90 -5.20 2.77
C MET A 93 8.37 -4.94 3.12
N LEU A 94 9.30 -5.32 2.27
CA LEU A 94 10.74 -5.23 2.53
C LEU A 94 11.47 -4.21 1.64
N GLY A 95 10.88 -3.84 0.50
CA GLY A 95 11.55 -2.99 -0.48
C GLY A 95 11.74 -1.56 0.00
N GLU A 96 12.83 -0.94 -0.45
CA GLU A 96 13.06 0.48 -0.26
C GLU A 96 12.01 1.31 -1.03
N PRO A 97 11.86 2.61 -0.71
CA PRO A 97 11.02 3.53 -1.48
C PRO A 97 11.19 3.45 -3.00
N SER A 98 12.41 3.17 -3.49
CA SER A 98 12.73 2.97 -4.91
C SER A 98 12.22 1.65 -5.48
N ASP A 99 12.13 0.61 -4.66
CA ASP A 99 11.75 -0.75 -5.07
C ASP A 99 10.23 -0.94 -5.14
N LYS A 100 9.49 -0.05 -4.47
CA LYS A 100 8.03 0.03 -4.55
C LYS A 100 7.50 0.29 -5.97
N ALA A 101 8.30 0.88 -6.85
CA ALA A 101 7.95 1.00 -8.27
C ALA A 101 7.89 -0.37 -8.95
N ARG A 102 8.86 -1.23 -8.68
CA ARG A 102 8.90 -2.60 -9.19
C ARG A 102 7.77 -3.44 -8.60
N ALA A 103 7.42 -3.26 -7.33
CA ALA A 103 6.24 -3.90 -6.73
C ALA A 103 4.95 -3.53 -7.48
N ALA A 104 4.79 -2.26 -7.87
CA ALA A 104 3.62 -1.82 -8.65
C ALA A 104 3.57 -2.43 -10.06
N GLU A 105 4.72 -2.64 -10.70
CA GLU A 105 4.81 -3.36 -11.98
C GLU A 105 4.37 -4.82 -11.82
N LEU A 106 4.84 -5.51 -10.78
CA LEU A 106 4.47 -6.90 -10.51
C LEU A 106 2.97 -7.05 -10.21
N PHE A 107 2.37 -6.14 -9.43
CA PHE A 107 0.91 -6.13 -9.24
C PHE A 107 0.16 -5.86 -10.54
N THR A 108 0.68 -4.99 -11.40
CA THR A 108 0.06 -4.72 -12.71
C THR A 108 0.15 -5.94 -13.62
N ALA A 109 1.30 -6.62 -13.64
CA ALA A 109 1.48 -7.87 -14.38
C ALA A 109 0.53 -8.96 -13.87
N TYR A 110 0.41 -9.11 -12.55
CA TYR A 110 -0.56 -10.02 -11.93
C TYR A 110 -1.99 -9.71 -12.37
N LEU A 111 -2.42 -8.45 -12.28
CA LEU A 111 -3.77 -8.00 -12.64
C LEU A 111 -4.11 -8.13 -14.13
N ASN A 112 -3.12 -8.33 -14.99
CA ASN A 112 -3.30 -8.58 -16.41
C ASN A 112 -3.19 -10.07 -16.77
N HIS A 113 -2.83 -10.94 -15.82
CA HIS A 113 -2.57 -12.35 -16.07
C HIS A 113 -3.88 -13.14 -16.30
N PRO A 114 -3.98 -14.07 -17.26
CA PRO A 114 -5.25 -14.77 -17.54
C PRO A 114 -5.69 -15.75 -16.45
N MET A 115 -4.78 -16.21 -15.59
CA MET A 115 -5.04 -17.23 -14.55
C MET A 115 -5.10 -16.63 -13.13
N GLN A 116 -5.62 -15.41 -12.99
CA GLN A 116 -5.79 -14.76 -11.68
C GLN A 116 -6.86 -15.45 -10.84
N THR A 117 -6.67 -15.43 -9.52
CA THR A 117 -7.65 -15.92 -8.55
C THR A 117 -8.48 -14.74 -7.99
N PRO A 118 -9.82 -14.82 -7.95
CA PRO A 118 -10.68 -13.68 -7.61
C PRO A 118 -10.37 -13.00 -6.28
N GLY A 119 -10.00 -13.77 -5.24
CA GLY A 119 -9.69 -13.24 -3.91
C GLY A 119 -8.44 -12.35 -3.88
N SER A 120 -7.44 -12.65 -4.70
CA SER A 120 -6.18 -11.89 -4.76
C SER A 120 -6.24 -10.71 -5.74
N ILE A 121 -7.23 -10.64 -6.63
CA ILE A 121 -7.47 -9.45 -7.46
C ILE A 121 -7.76 -8.25 -6.56
N ALA A 122 -8.60 -8.43 -5.54
CA ALA A 122 -8.94 -7.35 -4.60
C ALA A 122 -7.70 -6.87 -3.84
N LEU A 123 -6.91 -7.80 -3.29
CA LEU A 123 -5.66 -7.48 -2.60
C LEU A 123 -4.67 -6.74 -3.52
N ALA A 124 -4.41 -7.29 -4.71
CA ALA A 124 -3.50 -6.70 -5.68
C ALA A 124 -3.93 -5.29 -6.10
N THR A 125 -5.25 -5.08 -6.29
CA THR A 125 -5.80 -3.76 -6.64
C THR A 125 -5.59 -2.74 -5.53
N VAL A 126 -5.90 -3.11 -4.28
CA VAL A 126 -5.75 -2.21 -3.12
C VAL A 126 -4.28 -1.87 -2.89
N MET A 127 -3.39 -2.87 -2.94
CA MET A 127 -1.95 -2.65 -2.78
C MET A 127 -1.37 -1.78 -3.91
N LEU A 128 -1.79 -2.02 -5.15
CA LEU A 128 -1.38 -1.19 -6.30
C LEU A 128 -1.84 0.26 -6.15
N ASP A 129 -3.07 0.49 -5.69
CA ASP A 129 -3.57 1.84 -5.46
C ASP A 129 -2.82 2.57 -4.33
N GLN A 130 -2.49 1.84 -3.25
CA GLN A 130 -1.67 2.34 -2.16
C GLN A 130 -0.28 2.76 -2.65
N LEU A 131 0.39 1.91 -3.43
CA LEU A 131 1.72 2.21 -4.00
C LEU A 131 1.68 3.41 -4.96
N ARG A 132 0.66 3.50 -5.81
CA ARG A 132 0.47 4.63 -6.71
C ARG A 132 0.21 5.92 -5.95
N THR A 133 -0.58 5.87 -4.88
CA THR A 133 -0.86 7.02 -4.02
C THR A 133 0.41 7.49 -3.31
N GLU A 134 1.20 6.57 -2.76
CA GLU A 134 2.49 6.86 -2.15
C GLU A 134 3.46 7.52 -3.14
N ALA A 135 3.56 6.99 -4.36
CA ALA A 135 4.41 7.56 -5.41
C ALA A 135 3.96 8.99 -5.80
N ARG A 136 2.65 9.24 -5.92
CA ARG A 136 2.10 10.58 -6.18
C ARG A 136 2.43 11.55 -5.05
N LEU A 137 2.29 11.13 -3.80
CA LEU A 137 2.60 11.96 -2.63
C LEU A 137 4.08 12.32 -2.58
N ARG A 138 4.98 11.37 -2.82
CA ARG A 138 6.43 11.62 -2.89
C ARG A 138 6.80 12.57 -4.02
N SER A 139 6.21 12.39 -5.20
CA SER A 139 6.43 13.29 -6.34
C SER A 139 6.00 14.72 -6.00
N ARG A 140 4.81 14.89 -5.41
CA ARG A 140 4.32 16.20 -4.95
C ARG A 140 5.25 16.82 -3.92
N LEU A 141 5.66 16.06 -2.90
CA LEU A 141 6.65 16.50 -1.90
C LEU A 141 7.93 17.01 -2.56
N GLY A 142 8.50 16.25 -3.50
CA GLY A 142 9.72 16.64 -4.21
C GLY A 142 9.56 17.91 -5.05
N VAL A 143 8.40 18.10 -5.71
CA VAL A 143 8.09 19.33 -6.44
C VAL A 143 7.98 20.52 -5.48
N THR A 144 7.23 20.38 -4.39
CA THR A 144 7.01 21.45 -3.40
C THR A 144 8.32 21.84 -2.70
N ILE A 145 9.22 20.89 -2.39
CA ILE A 145 10.56 21.19 -1.85
C ILE A 145 11.36 22.03 -2.85
N ARG A 146 11.40 21.65 -4.13
CA ARG A 146 12.12 22.43 -5.15
C ARG A 146 11.54 23.84 -5.34
N GLN A 147 10.22 23.99 -5.24
CA GLN A 147 9.57 25.30 -5.28
C GLN A 147 10.00 26.17 -4.10
N ARG A 148 10.02 25.62 -2.89
CA ARG A 148 10.55 26.31 -1.71
C ARG A 148 12.00 26.74 -1.94
N ASP A 149 12.86 25.82 -2.37
CA ASP A 149 14.29 26.11 -2.55
C ASP A 149 14.52 27.21 -3.61
N ALA A 150 13.69 27.24 -4.67
CA ALA A 150 13.73 28.30 -5.67
C ALA A 150 13.28 29.67 -5.11
N LEU A 151 12.25 29.70 -4.26
CA LEU A 151 11.80 30.92 -3.59
C LEU A 151 12.84 31.42 -2.58
N ASP A 152 13.45 30.52 -1.81
CA ASP A 152 14.53 30.84 -0.89
C ASP A 152 15.76 31.40 -1.62
N ALA A 153 16.12 30.82 -2.78
CA ALA A 153 17.18 31.33 -3.63
C ALA A 153 16.87 32.73 -4.18
N ARG A 154 15.61 32.99 -4.58
CA ARG A 154 15.16 34.32 -5.02
C ARG A 154 15.24 35.36 -3.90
N LEU A 155 14.83 35.00 -2.68
CA LEU A 155 14.95 35.86 -1.51
C LEU A 155 16.42 36.14 -1.16
N ALA A 156 17.30 35.15 -1.27
CA ALA A 156 18.72 35.31 -1.01
C ALA A 156 19.44 36.18 -2.06
N ALA A 157 18.99 36.10 -3.33
CA ALA A 157 19.52 36.88 -4.44
C ALA A 157 18.95 38.31 -4.52
N ALA A 158 17.94 38.64 -3.70
CA ALA A 158 17.40 39.99 -3.66
C ALA A 158 18.49 40.99 -3.22
N PRO A 159 18.62 42.14 -3.91
CA PRO A 159 19.67 43.10 -3.62
C PRO A 159 19.54 43.63 -2.18
N LYS A 160 20.54 43.33 -1.33
CA LYS A 160 20.67 43.92 0.01
C LYS A 160 21.21 45.34 -0.16
N ARG A 161 20.33 46.34 -0.25
CA ARG A 161 20.76 47.75 -0.30
C ARG A 161 21.35 48.19 1.03
N GLY A 162 22.54 48.81 0.97
CA GLY A 162 23.11 49.57 2.08
C GLY A 162 22.41 50.94 2.22
N PRO A 163 22.55 51.61 3.37
CA PRO A 163 21.89 52.90 3.63
C PRO A 163 22.54 53.99 2.76
N GLY A 164 21.95 54.33 1.61
CA GLY A 164 22.48 55.39 0.75
C GLY A 164 21.77 55.69 -0.58
N ASP A 165 20.98 54.77 -1.14
CA ASP A 165 20.33 54.99 -2.45
C ASP A 165 18.89 55.51 -2.27
N ALA A 166 18.71 56.83 -2.13
CA ALA A 166 17.45 57.46 -1.71
C ALA A 166 16.54 58.01 -2.84
N ASP A 167 16.81 57.76 -4.12
CA ASP A 167 16.16 58.52 -5.20
C ASP A 167 15.08 57.78 -6.03
N LYS A 168 14.48 56.70 -5.53
CA LYS A 168 13.42 56.00 -6.31
C LYS A 168 12.23 55.48 -5.50
N LEU A 169 11.47 56.39 -4.87
CA LEU A 169 10.24 56.07 -4.13
C LEU A 169 9.25 55.17 -4.92
N GLY A 170 9.05 55.42 -6.22
CA GLY A 170 8.11 54.61 -7.03
C GLY A 170 8.62 53.21 -7.39
N GLN A 171 9.93 52.98 -7.28
CA GLN A 171 10.57 51.68 -7.55
C GLN A 171 10.74 50.89 -6.24
N GLU A 172 10.86 51.58 -5.10
CA GLU A 172 10.85 51.03 -3.75
C GLU A 172 9.52 50.35 -3.41
N ASP A 173 8.38 50.98 -3.70
CA ASP A 173 7.07 50.37 -3.43
C ASP A 173 6.85 49.10 -4.28
N ALA A 174 7.30 49.11 -5.54
CA ALA A 174 7.19 47.96 -6.45
C ALA A 174 8.07 46.77 -6.01
N ASP A 175 9.32 47.03 -5.60
CA ASP A 175 10.24 45.99 -5.11
C ASP A 175 9.79 45.44 -3.75
N VAL A 176 9.26 46.28 -2.85
CA VAL A 176 8.71 45.86 -1.56
C VAL A 176 7.44 45.03 -1.75
N LEU A 177 6.52 45.44 -2.65
CA LEU A 177 5.33 44.65 -2.99
C LEU A 177 5.71 43.30 -3.61
N SER A 178 6.71 43.28 -4.51
CA SER A 178 7.27 42.07 -5.11
C SER A 178 7.85 41.11 -4.05
N LEU A 179 8.67 41.62 -3.12
CA LEU A 179 9.21 40.81 -2.03
C LEU A 179 8.12 40.30 -1.08
N GLN A 180 7.11 41.11 -0.76
CA GLN A 180 5.97 40.67 0.05
C GLN A 180 5.18 39.56 -0.65
N THR A 181 5.00 39.62 -1.97
CA THR A 181 4.36 38.53 -2.72
C THR A 181 5.17 37.25 -2.67
N VAL A 182 6.49 37.32 -2.85
CA VAL A 182 7.39 36.15 -2.76
C VAL A 182 7.41 35.55 -1.35
N ILE A 183 7.36 36.38 -0.30
CA ILE A 183 7.29 35.92 1.09
C ILE A 183 5.96 35.19 1.35
N ARG A 184 4.84 35.74 0.90
CA ARG A 184 3.53 35.08 1.03
C ARG A 184 3.50 33.73 0.29
N GLU A 185 3.99 33.68 -0.94
CA GLU A 185 4.09 32.44 -1.71
C GLU A 185 4.97 31.40 -1.01
N ARG A 186 6.08 31.82 -0.40
CA ARG A 186 6.95 30.93 0.40
C ARG A 186 6.20 30.38 1.62
N ASP A 187 5.47 31.23 2.33
CA ASP A 187 4.73 30.83 3.54
C ASP A 187 3.58 29.87 3.19
N ASP A 188 2.88 30.09 2.09
CA ASP A 188 1.86 29.18 1.57
C ASP A 188 2.46 27.83 1.16
N VAL A 189 3.60 27.85 0.46
CA VAL A 189 4.35 26.63 0.09
C VAL A 189 4.85 25.90 1.34
N ALA A 190 5.30 26.61 2.37
CA ALA A 190 5.73 26.03 3.64
C ALA A 190 4.56 25.34 4.36
N ALA A 191 3.38 25.95 4.38
CA ALA A 191 2.17 25.35 4.95
C ALA A 191 1.74 24.09 4.19
N GLN A 192 1.79 24.10 2.85
CA GLN A 192 1.51 22.92 2.04
C GLN A 192 2.52 21.79 2.30
N LEU A 193 3.79 22.15 2.47
CA LEU A 193 4.86 21.20 2.74
C LEU A 193 4.69 20.57 4.14
N GLU A 194 4.26 21.33 5.14
CA GLU A 194 3.91 20.81 6.45
C GLU A 194 2.73 19.83 6.41
N GLN A 195 1.66 20.16 5.66
CA GLN A 195 0.53 19.26 5.44
C GLN A 195 0.95 17.96 4.73
N LEU A 196 1.78 18.05 3.69
CA LEU A 196 2.27 16.87 2.98
C LEU A 196 3.19 16.01 3.87
N ARG A 197 4.06 16.62 4.69
CA ARG A 197 4.87 15.90 5.69
C ARG A 197 3.99 15.23 6.74
N ALA A 198 2.92 15.87 7.18
CA ALA A 198 1.97 15.27 8.12
C ALA A 198 1.27 14.05 7.50
N SER A 199 0.86 14.14 6.23
CA SER A 199 0.31 13.02 5.45
C SER A 199 1.32 11.88 5.31
N GLU A 200 2.58 12.17 4.99
CA GLU A 200 3.64 11.17 4.92
C GLU A 200 3.88 10.47 6.27
N ARG A 201 3.91 11.22 7.38
CA ARG A 201 4.01 10.62 8.72
C ARG A 201 2.81 9.74 9.03
N GLN A 202 1.60 10.15 8.66
CA GLN A 202 0.40 9.34 8.83
C GLN A 202 0.47 8.04 8.02
N GLN A 203 0.99 8.11 6.79
CA GLN A 203 1.26 6.93 5.96
C GLN A 203 2.27 6.00 6.64
N GLN A 204 3.38 6.53 7.16
CA GLN A 204 4.40 5.74 7.88
C GLN A 204 3.83 5.08 9.15
N VAL A 205 2.93 5.74 9.87
CA VAL A 205 2.25 5.16 11.03
C VAL A 205 1.36 3.99 10.59
N ARG A 206 0.61 4.14 9.50
CA ARG A 206 -0.20 3.04 8.93
C ARG A 206 0.67 1.86 8.51
N ASP A 207 1.79 2.13 7.83
CA ASP A 207 2.72 1.08 7.42
C ASP A 207 3.30 0.33 8.63
N ARG A 208 3.69 1.05 9.70
CA ARG A 208 4.15 0.43 10.95
C ARG A 208 3.06 -0.40 11.63
N ALA A 209 1.80 0.08 11.63
CA ALA A 209 0.68 -0.66 12.17
C ALA A 209 0.44 -1.96 11.40
N LEU A 210 0.48 -1.92 10.06
CA LEU A 210 0.40 -3.11 9.21
C LEU A 210 1.52 -4.10 9.54
N HIS A 211 2.76 -3.64 9.71
CA HIS A 211 3.87 -4.50 10.11
C HIS A 211 3.69 -5.11 11.51
N ALA A 212 3.09 -4.38 12.46
CA ALA A 212 2.79 -4.93 13.79
C ALA A 212 1.74 -6.06 13.71
N THR A 213 0.64 -5.83 12.98
CA THR A 213 -0.39 -6.84 12.74
C THR A 213 0.16 -8.07 12.02
N ILE A 214 1.12 -7.88 11.10
CA ILE A 214 1.83 -9.00 10.46
C ILE A 214 2.60 -9.84 11.48
N ARG A 215 3.36 -9.21 12.38
CA ARG A 215 4.10 -9.95 13.43
C ARG A 215 3.18 -10.71 14.37
N GLU A 216 2.06 -10.11 14.76
CA GLU A 216 1.05 -10.77 15.58
C GLU A 216 0.49 -12.00 14.86
N ARG A 217 0.20 -11.87 13.57
CA ARG A 217 -0.26 -13.00 12.76
C ARG A 217 0.82 -14.06 12.61
N ASP A 218 2.09 -13.70 12.45
CA ASP A 218 3.21 -14.67 12.42
C ASP A 218 3.28 -15.47 13.73
N ALA A 219 3.18 -14.79 14.88
CA ALA A 219 3.17 -15.44 16.19
C ALA A 219 1.98 -16.40 16.35
N LEU A 220 0.80 -16.00 15.88
CA LEU A 220 -0.40 -16.85 15.90
C LEU A 220 -0.28 -18.06 14.95
N THR A 221 0.35 -17.89 13.80
CA THR A 221 0.59 -19.02 12.87
C THR A 221 1.52 -20.05 13.51
N THR A 222 2.60 -19.63 14.16
CA THR A 222 3.50 -20.54 14.89
C THR A 222 2.77 -21.28 16.02
N GLN A 223 1.95 -20.58 16.81
CA GLN A 223 1.14 -21.24 17.85
C GLN A 223 0.16 -22.26 17.27
N LEU A 224 -0.42 -21.99 16.11
CA LEU A 224 -1.31 -22.94 15.42
C LEU A 224 -0.57 -24.18 14.93
N GLU A 225 0.67 -24.04 14.45
CA GLU A 225 1.52 -25.17 14.04
C GLU A 225 1.89 -26.04 15.23
N GLU A 226 2.33 -25.44 16.35
CA GLU A 226 2.61 -26.15 17.60
C GLU A 226 1.37 -26.92 18.10
N LEU A 227 0.19 -26.29 18.06
CA LEU A 227 -1.05 -26.96 18.46
C LEU A 227 -1.42 -28.12 17.55
N LYS A 228 -1.19 -28.02 16.24
CA LYS A 228 -1.42 -29.12 15.30
C LYS A 228 -0.47 -30.28 15.55
N GLU A 229 0.80 -30.01 15.86
CA GLU A 229 1.78 -31.04 16.18
C GLU A 229 1.38 -31.80 17.46
N ILE A 230 0.98 -31.08 18.50
CA ILE A 230 0.45 -31.68 19.74
C ILE A 230 -0.82 -32.50 19.45
N GLU A 231 -1.74 -32.01 18.62
CA GLU A 231 -2.95 -32.76 18.25
C GLU A 231 -2.61 -34.07 17.51
N MET A 232 -1.64 -34.03 16.59
CA MET A 232 -1.16 -35.22 15.89
C MET A 232 -0.53 -36.21 16.86
N GLU A 233 0.33 -35.76 17.77
CA GLU A 233 0.98 -36.63 18.76
C GLU A 233 -0.07 -37.29 19.69
N ILE A 234 -1.10 -36.56 20.12
CA ILE A 234 -2.22 -37.11 20.89
C ILE A 234 -3.00 -38.14 20.06
N ARG A 235 -3.24 -37.86 18.78
CA ARG A 235 -3.95 -38.78 17.87
C ARG A 235 -3.16 -40.06 17.65
N ASP A 236 -1.85 -39.98 17.47
CA ASP A 236 -0.99 -41.15 17.26
C ASP A 236 -0.86 -41.97 18.54
N ARG A 237 -0.65 -41.34 19.71
CA ARG A 237 -0.70 -42.05 21.01
C ARG A 237 -2.03 -42.77 21.25
N ARG A 238 -3.16 -42.16 20.84
CA ARG A 238 -4.48 -42.83 20.91
C ARG A 238 -4.59 -44.02 19.95
N ARG A 239 -3.99 -43.95 18.76
CA ARG A 239 -3.94 -45.10 17.83
C ARG A 239 -3.11 -46.23 18.40
N ASP A 240 -1.94 -45.92 18.96
CA ASP A 240 -1.05 -46.93 19.55
C ASP A 240 -1.69 -47.63 20.76
N LEU A 241 -2.42 -46.88 21.60
CA LEU A 241 -3.21 -47.44 22.71
C LEU A 241 -4.35 -48.36 22.21
N ASN A 242 -5.01 -48.01 21.11
CA ASN A 242 -6.06 -48.84 20.52
C ASN A 242 -5.51 -50.09 19.80
N LEU A 243 -4.28 -50.02 19.27
CA LEU A 243 -3.58 -51.15 18.65
C LEU A 243 -3.01 -52.12 19.69
N ALA A 244 -2.69 -51.64 20.90
CA ALA A 244 -2.22 -52.46 22.01
C ALA A 244 -3.32 -53.31 22.68
N SER A 245 -4.59 -53.18 22.28
CA SER A 245 -5.73 -53.88 22.91
C SER A 245 -6.64 -54.57 21.89
N PRO A 246 -6.22 -55.72 21.34
CA PRO A 246 -7.18 -56.81 21.21
C PRO A 246 -6.69 -58.23 21.52
N GLU A 247 -5.45 -58.47 21.98
CA GLU A 247 -4.97 -59.87 22.15
C GLU A 247 -4.76 -60.36 23.60
N ASP A 248 -4.77 -59.50 24.63
CA ASP A 248 -4.54 -59.95 26.02
C ASP A 248 -5.81 -60.27 26.83
N ASN A 249 -7.00 -60.24 26.23
CA ASN A 249 -8.27 -60.59 26.92
C ASN A 249 -8.87 -61.95 26.50
N LEU A 250 -8.10 -62.83 25.84
CA LEU A 250 -8.53 -64.18 25.44
C LEU A 250 -7.64 -65.30 26.02
N LYS A 251 -7.37 -65.26 27.33
CA LYS A 251 -6.90 -66.42 28.10
C LYS A 251 -7.73 -66.63 29.35
#